data_AF-A0A4V6ETP8-F1
#
_entry.id   AF-A0A4V6ETP8-F1
#
_cell.length_a   1.000
_cell.length_b   1.000
_cell.length_c   1.000
_cell.angle_alpha   90.00
_cell.angle_beta   90.00
_cell.angle_gamma   90.00
#
_symmetry.space_group_name_H-M   'P 1'
#
loop_
_entity.id
_entity.type
_entity.pdbx_description
1 polymer ?
#
loop_
_entity_poly.entity_id
_entity_poly.type
_entity_poly.pdbx_seq_one_letter_code
_entity_poly.pdbx_strand_id
1 'polypeptide(L)'
;MVSTMDANIGRVVDHLDKTRELDNTFILFMSDNGAVGALLEALPVMGPQMAQVMCGIYYNSFENIGRSNNFTYYGPQWAQAATAPSRMYKARITDGGIRCPAFILYPSFEKQNGSIVSDFSTVMDILPTLLERAQTRHPERIFRGRSVLEPKGQLWSPFLHNTSKQIHRDDHVTGWDLVRQQAIRKGSWKAVFLPAPNGPEHLVHSTSIRALRGTIIMVYEATRLRAEGVFGQVYKT
;
A
#
# COMPACT_ATOMS: atom_id res chain seq x y z
N MET A 1 3.06 18.72 6.48
CA MET A 1 3.35 17.99 5.22
C MET A 1 2.07 17.60 4.49
N VAL A 2 1.20 16.76 5.08
CA VAL A 2 -0.04 16.31 4.41
C VAL A 2 -0.97 17.46 4.03
N SER A 3 -1.21 18.41 4.93
CA SER A 3 -2.03 19.60 4.62
C SER A 3 -1.45 20.46 3.48
N THR A 4 -0.13 20.59 3.41
CA THR A 4 0.55 21.30 2.31
C THR A 4 0.42 20.55 0.99
N MET A 5 0.52 19.22 0.99
CA MET A 5 0.27 18.40 -0.19
C MET A 5 -1.17 18.58 -0.68
N ASP A 6 -2.14 18.46 0.23
CA ASP A 6 -3.57 18.64 -0.05
C ASP A 6 -3.87 20.03 -0.63
N ALA A 7 -3.35 21.09 -0.03
CA ALA A 7 -3.50 22.45 -0.56
C ALA A 7 -2.93 22.61 -1.98
N ASN A 8 -1.83 21.91 -2.32
CA ASN A 8 -1.28 21.95 -3.67
C ASN A 8 -2.06 21.08 -4.67
N ILE A 9 -2.63 19.96 -4.23
CA ILE A 9 -3.60 19.19 -5.03
C ILE A 9 -4.83 20.04 -5.32
N GLY A 10 -5.36 20.74 -4.30
CA GLY A 10 -6.48 21.67 -4.43
C GLY A 10 -6.23 22.73 -5.51
N ARG A 11 -5.04 23.34 -5.56
CA ARG A 11 -4.69 24.30 -6.62
C ARG A 11 -4.80 23.73 -8.04
N VAL A 12 -4.45 22.45 -8.23
CA VAL A 12 -4.56 21.78 -9.53
C VAL A 12 -6.03 21.49 -9.86
N VAL A 13 -6.79 20.96 -8.89
CA VAL A 13 -8.22 20.67 -9.04
C VAL A 13 -9.02 21.95 -9.30
N ASP A 14 -8.76 23.02 -8.55
CA ASP A 14 -9.36 24.34 -8.74
C ASP A 14 -9.08 24.90 -10.14
N HIS A 15 -7.89 24.63 -10.69
CA HIS A 15 -7.56 25.05 -12.03
C HIS A 15 -8.38 24.26 -13.07
N LEU A 16 -8.47 22.94 -12.92
CA LEU A 16 -9.31 22.09 -13.78
C LEU A 16 -10.78 22.51 -13.75
N ASP A 17 -11.29 22.88 -12.58
CA ASP A 17 -12.67 23.38 -12.42
C ASP A 17 -12.86 24.72 -13.14
N LYS A 18 -11.95 25.68 -12.91
CA LYS A 18 -11.97 27.00 -13.58
C LYS A 18 -11.89 26.90 -15.09
N THR A 19 -11.16 25.90 -15.62
CA THR A 19 -11.05 25.65 -17.07
C THR A 19 -12.15 24.74 -17.60
N ARG A 20 -13.09 24.28 -16.76
CA ARG A 20 -14.19 23.35 -17.11
C ARG A 20 -13.71 21.99 -17.64
N GLU A 21 -12.52 21.57 -17.22
CA GLU A 21 -11.93 20.27 -17.57
C GLU A 21 -12.11 19.22 -16.48
N LEU A 22 -12.48 19.64 -15.25
CA LEU A 22 -12.64 18.75 -14.11
C LEU A 22 -13.62 17.61 -14.40
N ASP A 23 -14.75 17.90 -15.04
CA ASP A 23 -15.78 16.90 -15.28
C ASP A 23 -15.36 15.79 -16.26
N ASN A 24 -14.37 16.07 -17.11
CA ASN A 24 -13.79 15.12 -18.05
C ASN A 24 -12.46 14.55 -17.56
N THR A 25 -12.04 14.88 -16.34
CA THR A 25 -10.77 14.40 -15.77
C THR A 25 -11.00 13.24 -14.83
N PHE A 26 -10.41 12.08 -15.17
CA PHE A 26 -10.31 10.96 -14.23
C PHE A 26 -9.24 11.27 -13.18
N ILE A 27 -9.64 11.49 -11.93
CA ILE A 27 -8.71 11.74 -10.82
C ILE A 27 -8.60 10.47 -9.97
N LEU A 28 -7.38 9.96 -9.85
CA LEU A 28 -7.00 8.90 -8.91
C LEU A 28 -5.99 9.46 -7.91
N PHE A 29 -6.31 9.37 -6.63
CA PHE A 29 -5.36 9.58 -5.56
C PHE A 29 -5.06 8.26 -4.86
N MET A 30 -3.79 8.03 -4.52
CA MET A 30 -3.38 6.90 -3.69
C MET A 30 -2.06 7.16 -2.97
N SER A 31 -1.83 6.47 -1.86
CA SER A 31 -0.47 6.32 -1.30
C SER A 31 0.26 5.15 -1.98
N ASP A 32 1.59 5.21 -2.05
CA ASP A 32 2.44 4.21 -2.70
C ASP A 32 2.62 2.93 -1.87
N ASN A 33 2.55 3.04 -0.54
CA ASN A 33 2.70 1.98 0.44
C ASN A 33 2.10 2.43 1.79
N GLY A 34 2.09 1.53 2.77
CA GLY A 34 1.78 1.87 4.15
C GLY A 34 2.63 2.99 4.76
N ALA A 35 2.24 3.47 5.94
CA ALA A 35 2.95 4.51 6.70
C ALA A 35 4.41 4.11 7.01
N VAL A 36 5.32 5.06 7.25
CA VAL A 36 6.77 4.78 7.34
C VAL A 36 7.27 4.52 8.77
N GLY A 37 7.09 3.31 9.29
CA GLY A 37 7.53 2.98 10.66
C GLY A 37 9.01 2.60 10.83
N ALA A 38 9.88 2.93 9.87
CA ALA A 38 11.29 2.55 9.93
C ALA A 38 12.06 3.40 10.95
N LEU A 39 13.00 2.74 11.65
CA LEU A 39 14.08 3.37 12.41
C LEU A 39 15.35 3.18 11.59
N LEU A 40 15.79 4.22 10.90
CA LEU A 40 16.92 4.14 9.96
C LEU A 40 18.24 3.86 10.67
N GLU A 41 18.39 4.36 11.89
CA GLU A 41 19.50 4.10 12.80
C GLU A 41 19.59 2.62 13.22
N ALA A 42 18.48 1.88 13.18
CA ALA A 42 18.43 0.46 13.52
C ALA A 42 18.70 -0.47 12.31
N LEU A 43 18.86 0.07 11.11
CA LEU A 43 19.13 -0.74 9.91
C LEU A 43 20.62 -1.09 9.83
N PRO A 44 21.02 -2.36 9.73
CA PRO A 44 22.44 -2.76 9.76
C PRO A 44 23.33 -2.07 8.71
N VAL A 45 22.77 -1.79 7.52
CA VAL A 45 23.50 -1.14 6.42
C VAL A 45 23.61 0.37 6.62
N MET A 46 22.67 1.00 7.33
CA MET A 46 22.56 2.46 7.42
C MET A 46 22.95 3.00 8.81
N GLY A 47 22.87 2.19 9.86
CA GLY A 47 22.92 2.63 11.26
C GLY A 47 24.15 3.48 11.62
N PRO A 48 25.39 2.98 11.44
CA PRO A 48 26.60 3.72 11.82
C PRO A 48 26.74 5.06 11.09
N GLN A 49 26.38 5.10 9.81
CA GLN A 49 26.45 6.31 8.99
C GLN A 49 25.31 7.27 9.33
N MET A 50 24.11 6.76 9.61
CA MET A 50 22.93 7.57 9.90
C MET A 50 23.05 8.30 11.23
N ALA A 51 23.59 7.65 12.26
CA ALA A 51 23.87 8.30 13.54
C ALA A 51 24.87 9.46 13.39
N GLN A 52 25.93 9.26 12.60
CA GLN A 52 26.91 10.31 12.33
C GLN A 52 26.31 11.48 11.55
N VAL A 53 25.48 11.20 10.54
CA VAL A 53 24.81 12.23 9.74
C VAL A 53 23.81 13.02 10.59
N MET A 54 22.98 12.34 11.38
CA MET A 54 21.97 12.99 12.22
C MET A 54 22.57 13.85 13.33
N CYS A 55 23.69 13.45 13.92
CA CYS A 55 24.33 14.21 15.01
C CYS A 55 25.39 15.21 14.52
N GLY A 56 25.98 14.98 13.36
CA GLY A 56 27.14 15.77 12.88
C GLY A 56 26.83 16.78 11.78
N ILE A 57 25.72 16.64 11.06
CA ILE A 57 25.39 17.49 9.89
C ILE A 57 24.08 18.25 10.09
N TYR A 58 23.09 17.62 10.72
CA TYR A 58 21.75 18.20 10.89
C TYR A 58 21.54 18.80 12.29
N TYR A 59 20.72 19.84 12.36
CA TYR A 59 20.34 20.50 13.60
C TYR A 59 18.99 19.96 14.06
N ASN A 60 19.02 19.05 15.03
CA ASN A 60 17.86 18.29 15.47
C ASN A 60 17.30 18.71 16.83
N SER A 61 17.46 20.00 17.20
CA SER A 61 16.76 20.55 18.37
C SER A 61 15.25 20.56 18.16
N PHE A 62 14.49 20.53 19.25
CA PHE A 62 13.03 20.49 19.21
C PHE A 62 12.45 21.67 18.40
N GLU A 63 12.99 22.87 18.59
CA GLU A 63 12.56 24.10 17.92
C GLU A 63 12.87 24.12 16.42
N ASN A 64 13.80 23.28 15.96
CA ASN A 64 14.23 23.21 14.56
C ASN A 64 13.56 22.09 13.76
N ILE A 65 12.72 21.25 14.40
CA ILE A 65 12.03 20.15 13.72
C ILE A 65 11.20 20.68 12.53
N GLY A 66 11.43 20.09 11.35
CA GLY A 66 10.74 20.46 10.10
C GLY A 66 11.38 21.60 9.30
N ARG A 67 12.49 22.18 9.77
CA ARG A 67 13.29 23.14 8.97
C ARG A 67 14.17 22.40 7.96
N SER A 68 14.71 23.13 6.98
CA SER A 68 15.49 22.57 5.86
C SER A 68 16.79 21.87 6.28
N ASN A 69 17.34 22.23 7.44
CA ASN A 69 18.56 21.66 8.03
C ASN A 69 18.27 20.72 9.21
N ASN A 70 17.04 20.21 9.32
CA ASN A 70 16.64 19.17 10.26
C ASN A 70 16.43 17.84 9.51
N PHE A 71 16.72 16.71 10.17
CA PHE A 71 16.44 15.38 9.65
C PHE A 71 15.82 14.50 10.73
N THR A 72 14.55 14.16 10.57
CA THR A 72 13.79 13.33 11.53
C THR A 72 12.80 12.41 10.82
N TYR A 73 12.39 11.35 11.52
CA TYR A 73 11.33 10.41 11.13
C TYR A 73 10.53 10.05 12.37
N TYR A 74 9.22 9.83 12.21
CA TYR A 74 8.30 9.70 13.35
C TYR A 74 8.27 8.30 14.00
N GLY A 75 9.06 7.34 13.50
CA GLY A 75 9.15 6.00 14.05
C GLY A 75 7.88 5.11 13.95
N PRO A 76 7.95 3.90 14.54
CA PRO A 76 6.97 2.83 14.32
C PRO A 76 5.64 3.01 15.04
N GLN A 77 5.57 3.75 16.14
CA GLN A 77 4.33 3.97 16.90
C GLN A 77 3.39 4.90 16.13
N TRP A 78 3.90 6.04 15.65
CA TRP A 78 3.13 6.98 14.82
C TRP A 78 2.70 6.35 13.49
N ALA A 79 3.56 5.53 12.88
CA ALA A 79 3.20 4.78 11.68
C ALA A 79 2.03 3.82 11.92
N GLN A 80 2.05 3.07 13.04
CA GLN A 80 0.99 2.09 13.34
C GLN A 80 -0.32 2.73 13.78
N ALA A 81 -0.29 3.96 14.33
CA ALA A 81 -1.50 4.74 14.51
C ALA A 81 -2.22 5.00 13.17
N ALA A 82 -1.46 5.21 12.08
CA ALA A 82 -2.01 5.45 10.74
C ALA A 82 -2.39 4.17 9.99
N THR A 83 -1.76 3.03 10.28
CA THR A 83 -2.08 1.75 9.61
C THR A 83 -3.10 0.92 10.37
N ALA A 84 -3.38 1.26 11.63
CA ALA A 84 -4.38 0.57 12.43
C ALA A 84 -5.73 0.47 11.70
N PRO A 85 -6.40 -0.68 11.79
CA PRO A 85 -6.06 -1.87 12.59
C PRO A 85 -5.16 -2.89 11.83
N SER A 86 -4.61 -2.53 10.67
CA SER A 86 -3.78 -3.44 9.88
C SER A 86 -2.38 -3.65 10.49
N ARG A 87 -1.85 -4.87 10.34
CA ARG A 87 -0.57 -5.27 10.95
C ARG A 87 0.62 -4.56 10.28
N MET A 88 1.47 -3.94 11.09
CA MET A 88 2.73 -3.27 10.72
C MET A 88 2.53 -2.08 9.75
N TYR A 89 3.49 -1.85 8.84
CA TYR A 89 3.68 -0.60 8.11
C TYR A 89 4.59 -0.80 6.88
N LYS A 90 5.07 0.27 6.22
CA LYS A 90 5.95 0.25 5.02
C LYS A 90 7.08 -0.80 5.13
N ALA A 91 7.41 -1.38 3.97
CA ALA A 91 8.40 -2.44 3.82
C ALA A 91 8.04 -3.77 4.52
N ARG A 92 6.78 -3.91 4.97
CA ARG A 92 6.20 -5.19 5.41
C ARG A 92 5.17 -5.67 4.40
N ILE A 93 5.08 -6.98 4.22
CA ILE A 93 4.16 -7.62 3.27
C ILE A 93 2.74 -7.83 3.84
N THR A 94 2.56 -7.51 5.13
CA THR A 94 1.27 -7.48 5.82
C THR A 94 0.44 -6.27 5.37
N ASP A 95 -0.85 -6.28 5.70
CA ASP A 95 -1.78 -5.25 5.22
C ASP A 95 -1.39 -3.83 5.61
N GLY A 96 -0.75 -3.62 6.77
CA GLY A 96 -0.28 -2.28 7.14
C GLY A 96 0.80 -1.73 6.21
N GLY A 97 1.49 -2.58 5.45
CA GLY A 97 2.49 -2.16 4.47
C GLY A 97 1.99 -2.07 3.03
N ILE A 98 0.93 -2.80 2.68
CA ILE A 98 0.45 -2.91 1.28
C ILE A 98 -0.97 -2.41 1.02
N ARG A 99 -1.77 -2.18 2.07
CA ARG A 99 -3.11 -1.60 1.95
C ARG A 99 -3.01 -0.09 2.12
N CYS A 100 -3.26 0.65 1.05
CA CYS A 100 -3.17 2.10 1.01
C CYS A 100 -4.55 2.74 0.88
N PRO A 101 -4.74 3.99 1.37
CA PRO A 101 -5.89 4.77 0.97
C PRO A 101 -5.81 5.07 -0.53
N ALA A 102 -6.94 4.94 -1.22
CA ALA A 102 -7.11 5.35 -2.59
C ALA A 102 -8.55 5.84 -2.82
N PHE A 103 -8.73 6.82 -3.70
CA PHE A 103 -10.05 7.24 -4.16
C PHE A 103 -10.03 7.62 -5.63
N ILE A 104 -11.19 7.49 -6.27
CA ILE A 104 -11.42 7.88 -7.65
C ILE A 104 -12.49 8.97 -7.63
N LEU A 105 -12.23 10.07 -8.33
CA LEU A 105 -13.23 11.07 -8.66
C LEU A 105 -13.35 11.11 -10.18
N TYR A 106 -14.52 10.73 -10.67
CA TYR A 106 -14.87 10.86 -12.09
C TYR A 106 -16.40 10.93 -12.22
N PRO A 107 -16.98 12.05 -12.70
CA PRO A 107 -18.43 12.24 -12.69
C PRO A 107 -19.21 11.12 -13.36
N SER A 108 -18.73 10.56 -14.47
CA SER A 108 -19.39 9.46 -15.20
C SER A 108 -19.57 8.16 -14.39
N PHE A 109 -19.03 8.07 -13.17
CA PHE A 109 -19.26 6.97 -12.22
C PHE A 109 -20.32 7.31 -11.16
N GLU A 110 -21.30 8.15 -11.48
CA GLU A 110 -22.34 8.68 -10.59
C GLU A 110 -22.93 7.66 -9.59
N LYS A 111 -23.09 6.40 -10.01
CA LYS A 111 -23.67 5.33 -9.17
C LYS A 111 -22.78 4.86 -8.01
N GLN A 112 -21.50 5.17 -8.02
CA GLN A 112 -20.54 4.87 -6.95
C GLN A 112 -20.04 6.16 -6.24
N ASN A 113 -20.54 7.34 -6.62
CA ASN A 113 -20.14 8.57 -5.97
C ASN A 113 -20.54 8.56 -4.49
N GLY A 114 -19.58 8.87 -3.62
CA GLY A 114 -19.77 8.84 -2.17
C GLY A 114 -19.85 7.45 -1.55
N SER A 115 -19.61 6.37 -2.31
CA SER A 115 -19.59 5.01 -1.78
C SER A 115 -18.19 4.64 -1.24
N ILE A 116 -18.16 3.78 -0.21
CA ILE A 116 -16.93 3.11 0.23
C ILE A 116 -16.88 1.74 -0.44
N VAL A 117 -15.94 1.58 -1.36
CA VAL A 117 -15.69 0.30 -2.04
C VAL A 117 -14.77 -0.56 -1.18
N SER A 118 -15.22 -1.77 -0.86
CA SER A 118 -14.43 -2.74 -0.10
C SER A 118 -13.89 -3.91 -0.93
N ASP A 119 -14.22 -3.95 -2.22
CA ASP A 119 -13.74 -4.96 -3.15
C ASP A 119 -12.22 -4.96 -3.24
N PHE A 120 -11.65 -6.14 -3.45
CA PHE A 120 -10.22 -6.25 -3.66
C PHE A 120 -9.82 -5.54 -4.95
N SER A 121 -8.72 -4.78 -4.90
CA SER A 121 -8.15 -4.05 -6.02
C SER A 121 -6.65 -3.87 -5.77
N THR A 122 -5.88 -3.68 -6.84
CA THR A 122 -4.43 -3.50 -6.79
C THR A 122 -3.98 -2.35 -7.69
N VAL A 123 -2.78 -1.84 -7.44
CA VAL A 123 -2.13 -0.86 -8.33
C VAL A 123 -2.00 -1.37 -9.78
N MET A 124 -1.99 -2.69 -9.99
CA MET A 124 -1.87 -3.29 -11.33
C MET A 124 -3.12 -3.08 -12.19
N ASP A 125 -4.26 -2.75 -11.56
CA ASP A 125 -5.55 -2.51 -12.22
C ASP A 125 -5.67 -1.09 -12.80
N ILE A 126 -4.76 -0.19 -12.42
CA ILE A 126 -4.74 1.20 -12.89
C ILE A 126 -4.48 1.24 -14.40
N LEU A 127 -3.42 0.57 -14.87
CA LEU A 127 -3.01 0.61 -16.26
C LEU A 127 -4.13 0.16 -17.22
N PRO A 128 -4.73 -1.04 -17.08
CA PRO A 128 -5.80 -1.45 -17.98
C PRO A 128 -6.99 -0.48 -17.93
N THR A 129 -7.34 0.03 -16.74
CA THR A 129 -8.44 1.00 -16.60
C THR A 129 -8.16 2.31 -17.33
N LEU A 130 -6.95 2.86 -17.21
CA LEU A 130 -6.56 4.09 -17.92
C LEU A 130 -6.48 3.89 -19.44
N LEU A 131 -6.02 2.73 -19.92
CA LEU A 131 -6.02 2.42 -21.36
C LEU A 131 -7.43 2.38 -21.92
N GLU A 132 -8.38 1.76 -21.19
CA GLU A 132 -9.80 1.75 -21.57
C GLU A 132 -10.39 3.15 -21.61
N ARG A 133 -10.13 3.98 -20.59
CA ARG A 133 -10.58 5.39 -20.56
C ARG A 133 -10.00 6.22 -21.68
N ALA A 134 -8.73 6.00 -22.02
CA ALA A 134 -8.05 6.65 -23.14
C ALA A 134 -8.42 6.05 -24.51
N GLN A 135 -9.35 5.08 -24.56
CA GLN A 135 -9.80 4.40 -25.77
C GLN A 135 -8.64 3.81 -26.59
N THR A 136 -7.61 3.33 -25.90
CA THR A 136 -6.41 2.76 -26.49
C THR A 136 -6.18 1.33 -25.98
N ARG A 137 -5.26 0.62 -26.62
CA ARG A 137 -5.01 -0.81 -26.35
C ARG A 137 -3.58 -1.02 -25.89
N HIS A 138 -3.40 -1.99 -25.00
CA HIS A 138 -2.06 -2.49 -24.68
C HIS A 138 -1.46 -3.15 -25.94
N PRO A 139 -0.16 -2.98 -26.24
CA PRO A 139 0.50 -3.58 -27.40
C PRO A 139 0.75 -5.10 -27.29
N GLU A 140 -0.03 -5.80 -26.46
CA GLU A 140 0.13 -7.24 -26.17
C GLU A 140 1.58 -7.58 -25.78
N ARG A 141 2.27 -8.41 -26.57
CA ARG A 141 3.61 -8.95 -26.27
C ARG A 141 4.76 -8.26 -27.01
N ILE A 142 4.49 -7.41 -28.00
CA ILE A 142 5.53 -6.76 -28.79
C ILE A 142 5.26 -5.26 -28.89
N PHE A 143 6.21 -4.46 -28.41
CA PHE A 143 6.15 -3.01 -28.53
C PHE A 143 7.48 -2.47 -29.02
N ARG A 144 7.48 -1.72 -30.15
CA ARG A 144 8.69 -1.15 -30.77
C ARG A 144 9.80 -2.19 -30.99
N GLY A 145 9.44 -3.36 -31.52
CA GLY A 145 10.39 -4.41 -31.88
C GLY A 145 10.99 -5.21 -30.71
N ARG A 146 10.51 -5.01 -29.47
CA ARG A 146 10.93 -5.80 -28.31
C ARG A 146 9.76 -6.50 -27.62
N SER A 147 10.07 -7.62 -26.97
CA SER A 147 9.13 -8.33 -26.10
C SER A 147 8.78 -7.49 -24.86
N VAL A 148 7.49 -7.47 -24.50
CA VAL A 148 6.96 -6.81 -23.29
C VAL A 148 5.96 -7.73 -22.57
N LEU A 149 5.73 -7.46 -21.29
CA LEU A 149 4.78 -8.22 -20.48
C LEU A 149 3.37 -7.66 -20.64
N GLU A 150 2.38 -8.55 -20.54
CA GLU A 150 0.97 -8.16 -20.47
C GLU A 150 0.61 -7.71 -19.03
N PRO A 151 -0.33 -6.76 -18.86
CA PRO A 151 -0.81 -6.37 -17.55
C PRO A 151 -1.41 -7.56 -16.80
N LYS A 152 -1.13 -7.65 -15.48
CA LYS A 152 -1.74 -8.66 -14.60
C LYS A 152 -3.04 -8.19 -13.94
N GLY A 153 -3.30 -6.89 -13.96
CA GLY A 153 -4.50 -6.31 -13.38
C GLY A 153 -5.74 -6.48 -14.24
N GLN A 154 -6.88 -6.09 -13.69
CA GLN A 154 -8.20 -6.12 -14.31
C GLN A 154 -8.78 -4.72 -14.46
N LEU A 155 -9.78 -4.57 -15.32
CA LEU A 155 -10.50 -3.31 -15.51
C LEU A 155 -11.40 -3.01 -14.30
N TRP A 156 -11.40 -1.76 -13.83
CA TRP A 156 -12.39 -1.30 -12.84
C TRP A 156 -13.76 -1.00 -13.45
N SER A 157 -13.83 -0.62 -14.72
CA SER A 157 -15.05 -0.13 -15.37
C SER A 157 -16.27 -1.06 -15.23
N PRO A 158 -16.16 -2.40 -15.36
CA PRO A 158 -17.32 -3.27 -15.13
C PRO A 158 -17.89 -3.17 -13.71
N PHE A 159 -17.03 -3.04 -12.70
CA PHE A 159 -17.44 -2.84 -11.32
C PHE A 159 -18.03 -1.44 -11.11
N LEU A 160 -17.36 -0.40 -11.61
CA LEU A 160 -17.79 0.99 -11.46
C LEU A 160 -19.12 1.29 -12.16
N HIS A 161 -19.44 0.57 -13.24
CA HIS A 161 -20.72 0.65 -13.95
C HIS A 161 -21.78 -0.33 -13.45
N ASN A 162 -21.53 -1.07 -12.36
CA ASN A 162 -22.43 -2.09 -11.80
C ASN A 162 -22.81 -3.21 -12.78
N THR A 163 -21.98 -3.50 -13.79
CA THR A 163 -22.15 -4.67 -14.67
C THR A 163 -21.45 -5.90 -14.10
N SER A 164 -20.53 -5.71 -13.15
CA SER A 164 -19.96 -6.75 -12.28
C SER A 164 -20.18 -6.40 -10.81
N LYS A 165 -20.37 -7.43 -9.97
CA LYS A 165 -20.45 -7.27 -8.50
C LYS A 165 -19.08 -7.14 -7.83
N GLN A 166 -18.01 -7.49 -8.53
CA GLN A 166 -16.64 -7.53 -8.00
C GLN A 166 -15.62 -7.17 -9.09
N ILE A 167 -14.49 -6.56 -8.69
CA ILE A 167 -13.38 -6.25 -9.62
C ILE A 167 -12.63 -7.54 -9.99
N HIS A 168 -12.28 -8.33 -8.97
CA HIS A 168 -11.61 -9.61 -9.12
C HIS A 168 -12.52 -10.73 -8.63
N ARG A 169 -12.44 -11.91 -9.27
CA ARG A 169 -13.21 -13.10 -8.87
C ARG A 169 -12.63 -13.72 -7.59
N ASP A 170 -13.43 -14.54 -6.91
CA ASP A 170 -13.03 -15.24 -5.67
C ASP A 170 -11.84 -16.21 -5.85
N ASP A 171 -11.55 -16.62 -7.08
CA ASP A 171 -10.40 -17.46 -7.41
C ASP A 171 -9.18 -16.66 -7.89
N HIS A 172 -9.27 -15.33 -7.99
CA HIS A 172 -8.16 -14.46 -8.40
C HIS A 172 -6.99 -14.58 -7.43
N VAL A 173 -5.78 -14.68 -7.98
CA VAL A 173 -4.55 -14.86 -7.22
C VAL A 173 -3.62 -13.67 -7.39
N THR A 174 -3.17 -13.10 -6.28
CA THR A 174 -2.17 -12.01 -6.27
C THR A 174 -1.04 -12.36 -5.33
N GLY A 175 0.21 -12.23 -5.80
CA GLY A 175 1.41 -12.47 -5.02
C GLY A 175 2.21 -11.20 -4.78
N TRP A 176 2.89 -11.14 -3.63
CA TRP A 176 3.85 -10.10 -3.29
C TRP A 176 5.14 -10.73 -2.77
N ASP A 177 6.29 -10.19 -3.19
CA ASP A 177 7.62 -10.56 -2.70
C ASP A 177 8.46 -9.29 -2.57
N LEU A 178 8.97 -9.02 -1.36
CA LEU A 178 9.90 -7.91 -1.14
C LEU A 178 10.73 -8.15 0.13
N VAL A 179 12.05 -7.95 0.05
CA VAL A 179 12.99 -8.13 1.17
C VAL A 179 12.81 -9.48 1.89
N ARG A 180 12.75 -10.58 1.13
CA ARG A 180 12.56 -11.96 1.64
C ARG A 180 11.24 -12.21 2.39
N GLN A 181 10.30 -11.26 2.36
CA GLN A 181 8.94 -11.46 2.82
C GLN A 181 8.06 -11.81 1.64
N GLN A 182 7.08 -12.68 1.86
CA GLN A 182 6.20 -13.16 0.80
C GLN A 182 4.75 -13.12 1.26
N ALA A 183 3.84 -12.83 0.33
CA ALA A 183 2.43 -13.04 0.53
C ALA A 183 1.78 -13.58 -0.74
N ILE A 184 0.77 -14.40 -0.58
CA ILE A 184 -0.09 -14.87 -1.66
C ILE A 184 -1.53 -14.74 -1.20
N ARG A 185 -2.38 -14.15 -2.03
CA ARG A 185 -3.82 -14.00 -1.78
C ARG A 185 -4.59 -14.74 -2.85
N LYS A 186 -5.61 -15.50 -2.48
CA LYS A 186 -6.62 -16.07 -3.36
C LYS A 186 -8.01 -15.70 -2.84
N GLY A 187 -8.75 -14.87 -3.58
CA GLY A 187 -10.03 -14.33 -3.12
C GLY A 187 -9.89 -13.60 -1.79
N SER A 188 -10.61 -14.04 -0.76
CA SER A 188 -10.48 -13.51 0.60
C SER A 188 -9.37 -14.15 1.41
N TRP A 189 -8.73 -15.24 0.97
CA TRP A 189 -7.68 -15.89 1.75
C TRP A 189 -6.31 -15.29 1.47
N LYS A 190 -5.52 -15.02 2.51
CA LYS A 190 -4.14 -14.53 2.38
C LYS A 190 -3.20 -15.33 3.26
N ALA A 191 -2.11 -15.83 2.66
CA ALA A 191 -0.97 -16.39 3.36
C ALA A 191 0.20 -15.40 3.35
N VAL A 192 0.91 -15.29 4.48
CA VAL A 192 2.03 -14.38 4.69
C VAL A 192 3.20 -15.13 5.29
N PHE A 193 4.38 -14.91 4.74
CA PHE A 193 5.68 -15.35 5.26
C PHE A 193 6.49 -14.12 5.68
N LEU A 194 6.85 -14.07 6.96
CA LEU A 194 7.81 -13.11 7.51
C LEU A 194 9.04 -13.87 8.02
N PRO A 195 10.26 -13.54 7.55
CA PRO A 195 11.47 -14.11 8.10
C PRO A 195 11.68 -13.64 9.55
N ALA A 196 12.49 -14.39 10.30
CA ALA A 196 12.91 -14.00 11.64
C ALA A 196 13.56 -12.59 11.63
N PRO A 197 13.42 -11.81 12.73
CA PRO A 197 14.12 -10.54 12.86
C PRO A 197 15.64 -10.72 12.79
N ASN A 198 16.33 -9.73 12.23
CA ASN A 198 17.80 -9.69 12.19
C ASN A 198 18.33 -9.07 13.50
N GLY A 199 19.14 -9.82 14.26
CA GLY A 199 19.78 -9.35 15.50
C GLY A 199 20.06 -10.49 16.49
N PRO A 200 20.99 -10.30 17.45
CA PRO A 200 21.35 -11.34 18.43
C PRO A 200 20.25 -11.59 19.48
N GLU A 201 19.27 -10.69 19.61
CA GLU A 201 18.20 -10.79 20.60
C GLU A 201 16.91 -11.32 19.97
N HIS A 202 16.50 -12.52 20.39
CA HIS A 202 15.24 -13.18 20.03
C HIS A 202 14.02 -12.57 20.77
N LEU A 203 13.93 -11.25 20.89
CA LEU A 203 12.78 -10.60 21.53
C LEU A 203 11.65 -10.42 20.52
N VAL A 204 10.83 -11.47 20.37
CA VAL A 204 9.54 -11.39 19.67
C VAL A 204 8.47 -11.06 20.70
N HIS A 205 8.22 -9.77 20.95
CA HIS A 205 6.94 -9.34 21.52
C HIS A 205 5.91 -9.32 20.39
N SER A 206 5.27 -10.47 20.14
CA SER A 206 4.01 -10.48 19.40
C SER A 206 3.10 -11.58 19.92
N THR A 207 1.94 -11.17 20.43
CA THR A 207 0.79 -12.00 20.74
C THR A 207 0.18 -12.52 19.43
N SER A 208 0.84 -13.48 18.78
CA SER A 208 0.24 -14.39 17.78
C SER A 208 1.28 -15.37 17.22
N ILE A 209 1.11 -16.64 17.59
CA ILE A 209 1.45 -17.89 16.88
C ILE A 209 2.94 -18.11 16.51
N ARG A 210 3.63 -18.92 17.33
CA ARG A 210 4.94 -19.54 17.03
C ARG A 210 4.80 -20.58 15.93
N ALA A 211 5.51 -20.46 14.82
CA ALA A 211 5.96 -21.62 14.05
C ALA A 211 7.35 -22.02 14.55
N LEU A 212 7.59 -23.33 14.66
CA LEU A 212 8.88 -23.89 15.07
C LEU A 212 9.99 -23.36 14.14
N ARG A 213 11.07 -22.81 14.74
CA ARG A 213 12.25 -22.18 14.09
C ARG A 213 12.14 -20.72 13.63
N GLY A 214 11.36 -19.88 14.30
CA GLY A 214 11.52 -18.40 14.24
C GLY A 214 10.98 -17.70 12.98
N THR A 215 10.38 -18.46 12.07
CA THR A 215 9.63 -17.94 10.92
C THR A 215 8.16 -17.80 11.28
N ILE A 216 7.46 -16.78 10.77
CA ILE A 216 6.01 -16.65 10.95
C ILE A 216 5.33 -16.92 9.60
N ILE A 217 4.57 -18.02 9.53
CA ILE A 217 3.59 -18.26 8.47
C ILE A 217 2.21 -18.01 9.06
N MET A 218 1.47 -17.08 8.48
CA MET A 218 0.07 -16.84 8.84
C MET A 218 -0.81 -17.05 7.63
N VAL A 219 -1.89 -17.80 7.80
CA VAL A 219 -2.99 -17.89 6.84
C VAL A 219 -4.23 -17.36 7.53
N TYR A 220 -4.87 -16.36 6.93
CA TYR A 220 -6.09 -15.76 7.47
C TYR A 220 -7.04 -15.40 6.34
N GLU A 221 -8.31 -15.31 6.69
CA GLU A 221 -9.29 -14.67 5.83
C GLU A 221 -9.09 -13.16 5.95
N ALA A 222 -8.67 -12.52 4.86
CA ALA A 222 -8.62 -11.08 4.67
C ALA A 222 -10.04 -10.50 4.48
N THR A 223 -10.98 -10.92 5.32
CA THR A 223 -12.31 -10.33 5.41
C THR A 223 -12.24 -9.03 6.21
N ARG A 224 -13.18 -8.14 5.90
CA ARG A 224 -13.36 -6.80 6.49
C ARG A 224 -13.04 -6.83 7.98
N LEU A 225 -12.23 -5.87 8.43
CA LEU A 225 -11.95 -5.59 9.84
C LEU A 225 -13.26 -5.34 10.60
N ARG A 226 -13.96 -6.41 11.00
CA ARG A 226 -14.80 -6.40 12.17
C ARG A 226 -13.85 -6.54 13.35
N ALA A 227 -14.11 -5.76 14.39
CA ALA A 227 -13.33 -5.68 15.62
C ALA A 227 -13.35 -6.97 16.47
N GLU A 228 -13.59 -8.12 15.85
CA GLU A 228 -13.68 -9.42 16.49
C GLU A 228 -12.44 -10.22 16.07
N GLY A 229 -11.58 -10.52 17.04
CA GLY A 229 -10.30 -11.19 16.81
C GLY A 229 -10.48 -12.53 16.10
N VAL A 230 -10.17 -12.59 14.81
CA VAL A 230 -10.10 -13.84 14.06
C VAL A 230 -8.73 -14.48 14.30
N PHE A 231 -8.71 -15.48 15.19
CA PHE A 231 -7.59 -16.39 15.34
C PHE A 231 -7.56 -17.34 14.13
N GLY A 232 -6.62 -17.15 13.21
CA GLY A 232 -6.42 -18.04 12.06
C GLY A 232 -6.09 -19.48 12.49
N GLN A 233 -6.63 -20.47 11.77
CA GLN A 233 -6.27 -21.88 11.93
C GLN A 233 -4.88 -22.15 11.34
N VAL A 234 -4.05 -22.88 12.10
CA VAL A 234 -2.70 -23.31 11.70
C VAL A 234 -2.78 -24.72 11.14
N TYR A 235 -2.34 -24.91 9.90
CA TYR A 235 -2.02 -26.24 9.39
C TYR A 235 -0.58 -26.57 9.80
N LYS A 236 -0.41 -27.59 10.66
CA LYS A 236 0.90 -28.21 10.90
C LYS A 236 1.20 -29.11 9.70
N THR A 237 2.32 -28.87 9.00
CA THR A 237 2.99 -29.89 8.19
C THR A 237 3.88 -30.72 9.09
#